data_AF-A0A661C137-F1
#
_entry.id   AF-A0A661C137-F1
#
_cell.length_a   1.000
_cell.length_b   1.000
_cell.length_c   1.000
_cell.angle_alpha   90.00
_cell.angle_beta   90.00
_cell.angle_gamma   90.00
#
_symmetry.space_group_name_H-M   'P 1'
#
loop_
_entity.id
_entity.type
_entity.pdbx_description
1 polymer ?
#
loop_
_entity_poly.entity_id
_entity_poly.type
_entity_poly.pdbx_seq_one_letter_code
_entity_poly.pdbx_strand_id
1 'polypeptide(L)'
;MVKPLQLTGLLLLVFITWAPVHAEKIASIIIDDVGNNLEYGQDVIELPATLTIAILPRTTYAKTLARLAVKNNKEVMLHLPMQSVEHHQHSPGTLDLHMTRKEFNEQLRLNLNSVPYIRGVNNHMGSLLTRHPGHMTWLMDELSRHGGLYFIDSKTTSKSIADKIAVEYKVPNLSRDYFLDPDHEKDTLRRQFDRFIQKVNRRGFALAIA
;
A
#
# COMPACT_ATOMS: atom_id res chain seq x y z
N MET A 1 -35.86 67.28 30.65
CA MET A 1 -36.62 66.48 29.67
C MET A 1 -35.64 65.52 29.00
N VAL A 2 -35.53 64.28 29.49
CA VAL A 2 -34.59 63.27 28.98
C VAL A 2 -35.39 61.97 28.80
N LYS A 3 -35.53 61.50 27.56
CA LYS A 3 -36.23 60.24 27.24
C LYS A 3 -35.28 59.05 27.45
N PRO A 4 -35.74 57.92 28.02
CA PRO A 4 -34.93 56.72 28.10
C PRO A 4 -34.88 56.03 26.74
N LEU A 5 -33.68 55.59 26.35
CA LEU A 5 -33.39 54.83 25.15
C LEU A 5 -33.74 53.36 25.41
N GLN A 6 -34.73 52.81 24.70
CA GLN A 6 -35.04 51.38 24.77
C GLN A 6 -34.09 50.61 23.84
N LEU A 7 -33.23 49.77 24.44
CA LEU A 7 -32.35 48.87 23.71
C LEU A 7 -33.11 47.57 23.40
N THR A 8 -33.66 47.45 22.20
CA THR A 8 -34.24 46.18 21.72
C THR A 8 -33.10 45.25 21.30
N GLY A 9 -32.73 44.32 22.17
CA GLY A 9 -31.78 43.25 21.87
C GLY A 9 -32.42 42.18 20.98
N LEU A 10 -31.96 42.06 19.73
CA LEU A 10 -32.34 40.98 18.82
C LEU A 10 -31.51 39.73 19.16
N LEU A 11 -32.11 38.73 19.79
CA LEU A 11 -31.48 37.42 20.01
C LEU A 11 -31.50 36.63 18.70
N LEU A 12 -30.34 36.50 18.05
CA LEU A 12 -30.17 35.61 16.90
C LEU A 12 -29.96 34.17 17.41
N LEU A 13 -31.01 33.35 17.34
CA LEU A 13 -30.92 31.91 17.60
C LEU A 13 -30.27 31.23 16.39
N VAL A 14 -28.97 30.92 16.49
CA VAL A 14 -28.27 30.09 15.52
C VAL A 14 -28.68 28.64 15.76
N PHE A 15 -29.54 28.10 14.90
CA PHE A 15 -29.80 26.67 14.85
C PHE A 15 -28.61 25.96 14.21
N ILE A 16 -27.76 25.35 15.05
CA ILE A 16 -26.73 24.43 14.58
C ILE A 16 -27.44 23.13 14.19
N THR A 17 -27.62 22.91 12.89
CA THR A 17 -28.08 21.62 12.37
C THR A 17 -26.94 20.61 12.47
N TRP A 18 -27.06 19.67 13.42
CA TRP A 18 -26.15 18.51 13.48
C TRP A 18 -26.56 17.54 12.38
N ALA A 19 -25.96 17.68 11.19
CA ALA A 19 -26.01 16.63 10.20
C ALA A 19 -25.20 15.43 10.72
N PRO A 20 -25.72 14.19 10.66
CA PRO A 20 -24.95 13.03 11.02
C PRO A 20 -23.77 12.89 10.05
N VAL A 21 -22.56 13.16 10.53
CA VAL A 21 -21.33 12.86 9.80
C VAL A 21 -21.26 11.34 9.64
N HIS A 22 -21.68 10.83 8.49
CA HIS A 22 -21.44 9.44 8.13
C HIS A 22 -19.95 9.36 7.78
N ALA A 23 -19.13 8.84 8.69
CA ALA A 23 -17.74 8.56 8.39
C ALA A 23 -17.69 7.56 7.24
N GLU A 24 -17.12 7.98 6.11
CA GLU A 24 -16.93 7.13 4.94
C GLU A 24 -16.01 5.97 5.32
N LYS A 25 -16.40 4.75 4.93
CA LYS A 25 -15.62 3.54 5.18
C LYS A 25 -14.69 3.27 4.00
N ILE A 26 -13.42 2.99 4.28
CA ILE A 26 -12.38 2.80 3.26
C ILE A 26 -11.96 1.32 3.20
N ALA A 27 -12.24 0.67 2.08
CA ALA A 27 -11.75 -0.66 1.78
C ALA A 27 -10.66 -0.55 0.71
N SER A 28 -9.42 -0.90 1.05
CA SER A 28 -8.30 -0.91 0.11
C SER A 28 -7.88 -2.35 -0.19
N ILE A 29 -7.73 -2.67 -1.48
CA ILE A 29 -7.24 -3.97 -1.95
C ILE A 29 -6.07 -3.71 -2.89
N ILE A 30 -4.94 -4.37 -2.60
CA ILE A 30 -3.78 -4.44 -3.48
C ILE A 30 -3.78 -5.83 -4.13
N ILE A 31 -3.53 -5.88 -5.44
CA ILE A 31 -3.29 -7.14 -6.15
C ILE A 31 -1.80 -7.25 -6.45
N ASP A 32 -1.16 -8.27 -5.90
CA ASP A 32 0.27 -8.52 -5.97
C ASP A 32 0.66 -9.32 -7.24
N ASP A 33 1.97 -9.51 -7.44
CA ASP A 33 2.57 -10.38 -8.46
C ASP A 33 2.21 -10.11 -9.93
N VAL A 34 1.66 -8.93 -10.24
CA VAL A 34 1.41 -8.50 -11.61
C VAL A 34 2.71 -8.24 -12.35
N GLY A 35 2.80 -8.63 -13.62
CA GLY A 35 3.92 -8.24 -14.49
C GLY A 35 4.46 -9.34 -15.40
N ASN A 36 4.34 -10.61 -15.02
CA ASN A 36 4.90 -11.73 -15.79
C ASN A 36 3.93 -12.30 -16.84
N ASN A 37 2.62 -12.19 -16.61
CA ASN A 37 1.59 -12.65 -17.53
C ASN A 37 0.71 -11.48 -17.95
N LEU A 38 0.60 -11.27 -19.27
CA LEU A 38 -0.15 -10.15 -19.82
C LEU A 38 -1.67 -10.33 -19.63
N GLU A 39 -2.19 -11.52 -19.90
CA GLU A 39 -3.63 -11.84 -19.82
C GLU A 39 -4.14 -11.70 -18.38
N TYR A 40 -3.50 -12.36 -17.41
CA TYR A 40 -3.87 -12.19 -15.99
C TYR A 40 -3.77 -10.74 -15.52
N GLY A 41 -2.73 -10.01 -15.98
CA GLY A 41 -2.59 -8.59 -15.66
C GLY A 41 -3.73 -7.75 -16.24
N GLN A 42 -4.19 -8.04 -17.46
CA GLN A 42 -5.33 -7.37 -18.09
C GLN A 42 -6.63 -7.67 -17.36
N ASP A 43 -6.89 -8.95 -17.05
CA ASP A 43 -8.09 -9.38 -16.34
C ASP A 43 -8.28 -8.63 -15.02
N VAL A 44 -7.20 -8.55 -14.21
CA VAL A 44 -7.23 -7.83 -12.93
C VAL A 44 -7.45 -6.33 -13.11
N ILE A 45 -6.78 -5.71 -14.10
CA ILE A 45 -6.91 -4.27 -14.36
C ILE A 45 -8.30 -3.91 -14.87
N GLU A 46 -8.96 -4.79 -15.62
CA GLU A 46 -10.29 -4.58 -16.19
C GLU A 46 -11.43 -4.80 -15.17
N LEU A 47 -11.14 -5.37 -14.00
CA LEU A 47 -12.13 -5.52 -12.94
C LEU A 47 -12.81 -4.17 -12.59
N PRO A 48 -14.15 -4.13 -12.44
CA PRO A 48 -14.90 -2.93 -12.13
C PRO A 48 -14.83 -2.57 -10.63
N ALA A 49 -13.62 -2.54 -10.06
CA ALA A 49 -13.34 -2.20 -8.67
C ALA A 49 -12.12 -1.26 -8.55
N THR A 50 -12.11 -0.38 -7.57
CA THR A 50 -10.93 0.46 -7.28
C THR A 50 -9.86 -0.41 -6.63
N LEU A 51 -8.84 -0.79 -7.40
CA LEU A 51 -7.74 -1.64 -6.98
C LEU A 51 -6.41 -0.90 -7.11
N THR A 52 -5.47 -1.25 -6.23
CA THR A 52 -4.05 -0.90 -6.41
C THR A 52 -3.35 -2.10 -7.04
N ILE A 53 -2.59 -1.87 -8.10
CA ILE A 53 -1.89 -2.92 -8.85
C ILE A 53 -0.42 -2.87 -8.46
N ALA A 54 0.05 -3.88 -7.73
CA ALA A 54 1.44 -4.02 -7.35
C ALA A 54 2.18 -4.85 -8.41
N ILE A 55 3.13 -4.21 -9.09
CA ILE A 55 3.80 -4.76 -10.26
C ILE A 55 5.24 -5.14 -9.89
N LEU A 56 5.62 -6.38 -10.18
CA LEU A 56 6.99 -6.86 -10.03
C LEU A 56 7.93 -6.08 -10.97
N PRO A 57 9.11 -5.65 -10.50
CA PRO A 57 10.07 -4.95 -11.34
C PRO A 57 10.65 -5.88 -12.40
N ARG A 58 11.07 -5.29 -13.52
CA ARG A 58 11.87 -5.97 -14.56
C ARG A 58 11.24 -7.23 -15.17
N THR A 59 9.92 -7.38 -15.07
CA THR A 59 9.19 -8.42 -15.79
C THR A 59 8.87 -7.98 -17.22
N THR A 60 8.54 -8.94 -18.08
CA THR A 60 8.26 -8.71 -19.51
C THR A 60 7.19 -7.64 -19.75
N TYR A 61 6.14 -7.61 -18.93
CA TYR A 61 4.98 -6.75 -19.15
C TYR A 61 4.82 -5.60 -18.15
N ALA A 62 5.77 -5.40 -17.22
CA ALA A 62 5.66 -4.40 -16.15
C ALA A 62 5.27 -3.00 -16.67
N LYS A 63 5.98 -2.49 -17.69
CA LYS A 63 5.72 -1.15 -18.26
C LYS A 63 4.38 -1.07 -18.99
N THR A 64 4.00 -2.14 -19.68
CA THR A 64 2.73 -2.22 -20.43
C THR A 64 1.56 -2.23 -19.46
N LEU A 65 1.61 -3.08 -18.45
CA LEU A 65 0.56 -3.22 -17.44
C LEU A 65 0.46 -1.98 -16.54
N ALA A 66 1.58 -1.32 -16.20
CA ALA A 66 1.55 -0.05 -15.46
C ALA A 66 0.80 1.06 -16.22
N ARG A 67 1.05 1.19 -17.53
CA ARG A 67 0.31 2.15 -18.39
C ARG A 67 -1.17 1.79 -18.49
N LEU A 68 -1.48 0.51 -18.63
CA LEU A 68 -2.86 0.03 -18.71
C LEU A 68 -3.62 0.28 -17.39
N ALA A 69 -2.98 0.04 -16.25
CA ALA A 69 -3.53 0.29 -14.92
C ALA A 69 -3.92 1.76 -14.76
N VAL A 70 -3.01 2.70 -15.07
CA VAL A 70 -3.30 4.14 -15.02
C VAL A 70 -4.42 4.53 -15.98
N LYS A 71 -4.42 4.00 -17.21
CA LYS A 71 -5.50 4.25 -18.19
C LYS A 71 -6.87 3.79 -17.69
N ASN A 72 -6.91 2.76 -16.84
CA ASN A 72 -8.12 2.23 -16.21
C ASN A 72 -8.37 2.80 -14.80
N ASN A 73 -7.76 3.95 -14.47
CA ASN A 73 -7.90 4.63 -13.18
C ASN A 73 -7.53 3.74 -11.97
N LYS A 74 -6.58 2.82 -12.15
CA LYS A 74 -6.00 2.04 -11.06
C LYS A 74 -4.72 2.71 -10.56
N GLU A 75 -4.49 2.62 -9.26
CA GLU A 75 -3.20 3.02 -8.69
C GLU A 75 -2.13 1.98 -8.99
N VAL A 76 -0.89 2.42 -9.17
CA VAL A 76 0.26 1.54 -9.44
C VAL A 76 1.22 1.59 -8.25
N MET A 77 1.69 0.41 -7.84
CA MET A 77 2.66 0.20 -6.78
C MET A 77 3.81 -0.68 -7.29
N LEU A 78 5.02 -0.47 -6.76
CA LEU A 78 6.12 -1.39 -6.99
C LEU A 78 6.00 -2.59 -6.03
N HIS A 79 5.90 -3.79 -6.57
CA HIS A 79 5.99 -5.03 -5.79
C HIS A 79 7.46 -5.46 -5.66
N LEU A 80 8.13 -4.97 -4.63
CA LEU A 80 9.59 -5.02 -4.50
C LEU A 80 10.07 -6.38 -3.97
N PRO A 81 10.84 -7.17 -4.76
CA PRO A 81 11.35 -8.46 -4.32
C PRO A 81 12.39 -8.30 -3.21
N MET A 82 12.20 -9.06 -2.13
CA MET A 82 13.03 -9.03 -0.94
C MET A 82 13.30 -10.44 -0.44
N GLN A 83 14.51 -10.67 0.08
CA GLN A 83 14.92 -11.98 0.58
C GLN A 83 14.00 -12.50 1.70
N SER A 84 13.55 -13.75 1.55
CA SER A 84 12.82 -14.54 2.54
C SER A 84 13.74 -15.47 3.33
N VAL A 85 13.24 -15.99 4.45
CA VAL A 85 13.93 -17.05 5.21
C VAL A 85 13.98 -18.34 4.41
N GLU A 86 12.87 -18.68 3.74
CA GLU A 86 12.84 -19.81 2.82
C GLU A 86 13.65 -19.48 1.57
N HIS A 87 14.42 -20.46 1.11
CA HIS A 87 15.21 -20.38 -0.11
C HIS A 87 14.30 -20.53 -1.33
N HIS A 88 13.57 -19.47 -1.65
CA HIS A 88 12.86 -19.35 -2.93
C HIS A 88 13.84 -18.95 -4.04
N GLN A 89 13.51 -19.26 -5.28
CA GLN A 89 14.25 -18.72 -6.43
C GLN A 89 14.18 -17.19 -6.39
N HIS A 90 15.32 -16.53 -6.56
CA HIS A 90 15.38 -15.08 -6.52
C HIS A 90 14.65 -14.49 -7.73
N SER A 91 13.58 -13.74 -7.46
CA SER A 91 12.92 -12.91 -8.48
C SER A 91 13.88 -11.82 -8.98
N PRO A 92 13.83 -11.43 -10.27
CA PRO A 92 14.62 -10.31 -10.77
C PRO A 92 14.44 -9.06 -9.91
N GLY A 93 15.55 -8.41 -9.53
CA GLY A 93 15.50 -7.22 -8.69
C GLY A 93 15.50 -7.48 -7.18
N THR A 94 15.62 -8.74 -6.73
CA THR A 94 15.65 -9.06 -5.28
C THR A 94 16.70 -8.25 -4.53
N LEU A 95 16.27 -7.63 -3.43
CA LEU A 95 17.13 -7.06 -2.40
C LEU A 95 17.43 -8.13 -1.35
N ASP A 96 18.70 -8.28 -0.98
CA ASP A 96 19.15 -9.32 -0.06
C ASP A 96 20.17 -8.80 0.97
N LEU A 97 20.42 -9.62 2.01
CA LEU A 97 21.28 -9.27 3.14
C LEU A 97 22.79 -9.37 2.85
N HIS A 98 23.19 -9.90 1.69
CA HIS A 98 24.59 -10.01 1.27
C HIS A 98 25.05 -8.80 0.46
N MET A 99 24.10 -7.97 -0.02
CA MET A 99 24.41 -6.72 -0.69
C MET A 99 25.10 -5.72 0.24
N THR A 100 26.12 -5.06 -0.28
CA THR A 100 26.58 -3.80 0.30
C THR A 100 25.49 -2.73 0.17
N ARG A 101 25.55 -1.68 1.00
CA ARG A 101 24.61 -0.55 0.88
C ARG A 101 24.59 0.07 -0.52
N LYS A 102 25.73 0.09 -1.21
CA LYS A 102 25.83 0.63 -2.57
C LYS A 102 25.03 -0.22 -3.55
N GLU A 103 25.26 -1.54 -3.54
CA GLU A 103 24.55 -2.50 -4.42
C GLU A 103 23.04 -2.49 -4.12
N PHE A 104 22.67 -2.46 -2.84
CA PHE A 104 21.29 -2.36 -2.40
C PHE A 104 20.59 -1.13 -2.98
N ASN A 105 21.19 0.05 -2.82
CA ASN A 105 20.60 1.30 -3.30
C ASN A 105 20.55 1.36 -4.83
N GLU A 106 21.57 0.84 -5.50
CA GLU A 106 21.60 0.75 -6.97
C GLU A 106 20.48 -0.15 -7.49
N GLN A 107 20.34 -1.36 -6.94
CA GLN A 107 19.25 -2.28 -7.29
C GLN A 107 17.87 -1.68 -6.99
N LEU A 108 17.70 -1.05 -5.82
CA LEU A 108 16.43 -0.41 -5.45
C LEU A 108 16.06 0.69 -6.45
N ARG A 109 17.00 1.54 -6.86
CA ARG A 109 16.76 2.57 -7.89
C ARG A 109 16.41 1.96 -9.24
N LEU A 110 17.08 0.88 -9.64
CA LEU A 110 16.74 0.16 -10.87
C LEU A 110 15.31 -0.38 -10.82
N ASN A 111 14.89 -0.94 -9.68
CA ASN A 111 13.53 -1.43 -9.49
C ASN A 111 12.49 -0.29 -9.54
N LEU A 112 12.71 0.80 -8.79
CA LEU A 112 11.84 1.99 -8.78
C LEU A 112 11.65 2.57 -10.17
N ASN A 113 12.72 2.65 -10.97
CA ASN A 113 12.68 3.18 -12.33
C ASN A 113 12.08 2.19 -13.37
N SER A 114 11.95 0.91 -13.02
CA SER A 114 11.47 -0.11 -13.95
C SER A 114 9.96 -0.11 -14.13
N VAL A 115 9.21 0.36 -13.13
CA VAL A 115 7.74 0.45 -13.12
C VAL A 115 7.34 1.93 -13.12
N PRO A 116 6.76 2.46 -14.20
CA PRO A 116 6.34 3.87 -14.23
C PRO A 116 5.08 4.10 -13.37
N TYR A 117 4.86 5.36 -12.97
CA TYR A 117 3.66 5.83 -12.26
C TYR A 117 3.44 5.31 -10.84
N ILE A 118 4.45 4.67 -10.24
CA ILE A 118 4.34 4.16 -8.86
C ILE A 118 3.99 5.28 -7.87
N ARG A 119 3.06 4.97 -6.97
CA ARG A 119 2.68 5.82 -5.83
C ARG A 119 3.12 5.26 -4.48
N GLY A 120 3.43 3.96 -4.45
CA GLY A 120 3.96 3.30 -3.27
C GLY A 120 4.79 2.07 -3.62
N VAL A 121 5.27 1.42 -2.56
CA VAL A 121 6.07 0.19 -2.63
C VAL A 121 5.54 -0.79 -1.59
N ASN A 122 5.36 -2.06 -1.95
CA ASN A 122 5.20 -3.15 -0.97
C ASN A 122 6.26 -4.23 -1.19
N ASN A 123 6.43 -5.13 -0.23
CA ASN A 123 7.39 -6.22 -0.34
C ASN A 123 6.76 -7.48 -0.96
N HIS A 124 7.38 -7.99 -2.03
CA HIS A 124 7.23 -9.38 -2.47
C HIS A 124 8.14 -10.25 -1.61
N MET A 125 7.56 -11.25 -0.92
CA MET A 125 8.25 -12.06 0.08
C MET A 125 8.87 -11.20 1.20
N GLY A 126 10.19 -11.21 1.38
CA GLY A 126 10.88 -10.32 2.32
C GLY A 126 10.90 -10.75 3.77
N SER A 127 10.48 -11.98 4.10
CA SER A 127 10.38 -12.42 5.51
C SER A 127 11.71 -12.35 6.27
N LEU A 128 12.86 -12.36 5.59
CA LEU A 128 14.19 -12.19 6.18
C LEU A 128 14.69 -10.73 6.11
N LEU A 129 14.44 -10.01 5.02
CA LEU A 129 14.88 -8.62 4.90
C LEU A 129 14.11 -7.69 5.84
N THR A 130 12.79 -7.85 5.95
CA THR A 130 11.91 -6.93 6.72
C THR A 130 12.13 -6.97 8.23
N ARG A 131 12.86 -7.97 8.75
CA ARG A 131 13.27 -8.05 10.16
C ARG A 131 14.66 -7.46 10.43
N HIS A 132 15.40 -7.07 9.39
CA HIS A 132 16.80 -6.65 9.53
C HIS A 132 16.92 -5.11 9.59
N PRO A 133 17.30 -4.52 10.74
CA PRO A 133 17.35 -3.06 10.91
C PRO A 133 18.22 -2.34 9.89
N GLY A 134 19.44 -2.83 9.62
CA GLY A 134 20.35 -2.18 8.66
C GLY A 134 19.76 -2.02 7.25
N HIS A 135 19.29 -3.11 6.65
CA HIS A 135 18.71 -3.11 5.30
C HIS A 135 17.38 -2.34 5.23
N MET A 136 16.50 -2.48 6.24
CA MET A 136 15.28 -1.67 6.28
C MET A 136 15.56 -0.18 6.45
N THR A 137 16.62 0.17 7.18
CA THR A 137 17.12 1.55 7.28
C THR A 137 17.55 2.07 5.91
N TRP A 138 18.30 1.28 5.14
CA TRP A 138 18.72 1.68 3.79
C TRP A 138 17.54 1.84 2.83
N LEU A 139 16.57 0.92 2.90
CA LEU A 139 15.33 1.00 2.12
C LEU A 139 14.56 2.29 2.43
N MET A 140 14.24 2.55 3.70
CA MET A 140 13.42 3.71 4.06
C MET A 140 14.14 5.03 3.86
N ASP A 141 15.46 5.07 4.06
CA ASP A 141 16.31 6.22 3.71
C ASP A 141 16.26 6.53 2.21
N GLU A 142 16.34 5.51 1.35
CA GLU A 142 16.23 5.69 -0.10
C GLU A 142 14.83 6.12 -0.52
N LEU A 143 13.76 5.51 0.02
CA LEU A 143 12.38 5.90 -0.27
C LEU A 143 12.07 7.33 0.21
N SER A 144 12.57 7.71 1.38
CA SER A 144 12.44 9.07 1.91
C SER A 144 13.15 10.09 1.01
N ARG A 145 14.36 9.78 0.55
CA ARG A 145 15.13 10.64 -0.38
C ARG A 145 14.51 10.71 -1.78
N HIS A 146 13.90 9.63 -2.26
CA HIS A 146 13.12 9.65 -3.50
C HIS A 146 11.90 10.58 -3.36
N GLY A 147 11.20 10.50 -2.23
CA GLY A 147 10.02 11.30 -1.93
C GLY A 147 8.78 10.85 -2.71
N GLY A 148 7.60 11.25 -2.22
CA GLY A 148 6.32 11.02 -2.91
C GLY A 148 5.83 9.57 -2.95
N LEU A 149 6.52 8.64 -2.27
CA LEU A 149 6.14 7.23 -2.16
C LEU A 149 5.74 6.90 -0.73
N TYR A 150 4.74 6.03 -0.59
CA TYR A 150 4.41 5.36 0.67
C TYR A 150 4.87 3.90 0.65
N PHE A 151 4.99 3.28 1.83
CA PHE A 151 5.38 1.88 1.96
C PHE A 151 4.26 1.03 2.59
N ILE A 152 3.97 -0.12 2.01
CA ILE A 152 3.05 -1.11 2.59
C ILE A 152 3.84 -2.35 3.00
N ASP A 153 3.78 -2.69 4.28
CA ASP A 153 4.29 -3.98 4.75
C ASP A 153 3.27 -5.07 4.45
N SER A 154 3.61 -5.96 3.51
CA SER A 154 2.83 -7.15 3.17
C SER A 154 2.81 -8.20 4.30
N LYS A 155 3.59 -7.98 5.38
CA LYS A 155 3.57 -8.74 6.63
C LYS A 155 3.75 -10.25 6.43
N THR A 156 4.76 -10.60 5.63
CA THR A 156 5.18 -11.99 5.37
C THR A 156 5.88 -12.63 6.59
N THR A 157 6.12 -11.85 7.65
CA THR A 157 6.55 -12.34 8.95
C THR A 157 5.98 -11.47 10.07
N SER A 158 5.70 -12.06 11.23
CA SER A 158 5.33 -11.32 12.45
C SER A 158 6.50 -10.53 13.06
N LYS A 159 7.73 -10.78 12.60
CA LYS A 159 8.96 -10.13 13.07
C LYS A 159 9.35 -8.89 12.24
N SER A 160 8.49 -8.46 11.32
CA SER A 160 8.77 -7.28 10.49
C SER A 160 8.90 -6.04 11.37
N ILE A 161 9.88 -5.21 11.05
CA ILE A 161 10.12 -3.91 11.68
C ILE A 161 9.84 -2.75 10.71
N ALA A 162 9.20 -3.03 9.57
CA ALA A 162 9.06 -2.07 8.48
C ALA A 162 8.28 -0.81 8.88
N ASP A 163 7.17 -0.96 9.60
CA ASP A 163 6.39 0.17 10.15
C ASP A 163 7.27 1.08 11.03
N LYS A 164 8.00 0.49 11.98
CA LYS A 164 8.89 1.23 12.88
C LYS A 164 9.91 2.06 12.11
N ILE A 165 10.62 1.45 11.17
CA ILE A 165 11.67 2.15 10.41
C ILE A 165 11.06 3.18 9.44
N ALA A 166 9.92 2.88 8.82
CA ALA A 166 9.22 3.84 7.96
C ALA A 166 8.83 5.11 8.73
N VAL A 167 8.32 4.97 9.96
CA VAL A 167 8.01 6.11 10.84
C VAL A 167 9.26 6.93 11.16
N GLU A 168 10.38 6.30 11.51
CA GLU A 168 11.65 7.00 11.80
C GLU A 168 12.14 7.84 10.62
N TYR A 169 11.94 7.33 9.40
CA TYR A 169 12.32 7.99 8.13
C TYR A 169 11.22 8.87 7.52
N LYS A 170 10.09 9.04 8.22
CA LYS A 170 8.92 9.82 7.78
C LYS A 170 8.36 9.37 6.43
N VAL A 171 8.45 8.08 6.14
CA VAL A 171 7.79 7.46 4.99
C VAL A 171 6.36 7.09 5.39
N PRO A 172 5.32 7.63 4.73
CA PRO A 172 3.94 7.22 4.98
C PRO A 172 3.81 5.71 4.82
N ASN A 173 3.17 5.03 5.75
CA ASN A 173 3.13 3.58 5.72
C ASN A 173 1.90 2.97 6.38
N LEU A 174 1.64 1.71 6.04
CA LEU A 174 0.65 0.85 6.68
C LEU A 174 1.10 -0.61 6.55
N SER A 175 0.58 -1.50 7.41
CA SER A 175 0.70 -2.94 7.21
C SER A 175 -0.63 -3.53 6.76
N ARG A 176 -0.60 -4.58 5.93
CA ARG A 176 -1.84 -5.29 5.56
C ARG A 176 -2.58 -5.82 6.80
N ASP A 177 -3.90 -5.81 6.73
CA ASP A 177 -4.77 -6.43 7.72
C ASP A 177 -5.09 -7.90 7.37
N TYR A 178 -5.31 -8.20 6.09
CA TYR A 178 -5.67 -9.53 5.59
C TYR A 178 -4.89 -9.88 4.32
N PHE A 179 -4.64 -11.17 4.15
CA PHE A 179 -4.19 -11.77 2.90
C PHE A 179 -5.38 -12.60 2.43
N LEU A 180 -5.88 -12.31 1.24
CA LEU A 180 -7.19 -12.79 0.81
C LEU A 180 -7.12 -14.25 0.36
N ASP A 181 -6.05 -14.64 -0.32
CA ASP A 181 -5.84 -15.93 -0.98
C ASP A 181 -4.50 -16.58 -0.56
N PRO A 182 -4.33 -16.91 0.75
CA PRO A 182 -3.17 -17.66 1.23
C PRO A 182 -3.04 -19.06 0.61
N ASP A 183 -4.09 -19.54 -0.06
CA ASP A 183 -4.18 -20.77 -0.81
C ASP A 183 -5.05 -20.52 -2.06
N HIS A 184 -5.15 -21.51 -2.96
CA HIS A 184 -5.98 -21.41 -4.16
C HIS A 184 -7.45 -21.81 -3.92
N GLU A 185 -7.89 -21.91 -2.67
CA GLU A 185 -9.23 -22.39 -2.32
C GLU A 185 -10.24 -21.24 -2.25
N LYS A 186 -11.30 -21.34 -3.06
CA LYS A 186 -12.36 -20.31 -3.13
C LYS A 186 -13.03 -20.05 -1.78
N ASP A 187 -13.18 -21.09 -0.97
CA ASP A 187 -13.79 -20.96 0.35
C ASP A 187 -12.88 -20.20 1.33
N THR A 188 -11.56 -20.37 1.23
CA THR A 188 -10.61 -19.56 2.02
C THR A 188 -10.70 -18.10 1.62
N LEU A 189 -10.68 -17.81 0.31
CA LEU A 189 -10.84 -16.46 -0.22
C LEU A 189 -12.11 -15.79 0.32
N ARG A 190 -13.26 -16.48 0.22
CA ARG A 190 -14.54 -15.96 0.72
C ARG A 190 -14.49 -15.63 2.22
N ARG A 191 -13.95 -16.54 3.03
CA ARG A 191 -13.81 -16.32 4.48
C ARG A 191 -12.89 -15.13 4.81
N GLN A 192 -11.77 -14.97 4.11
CA GLN A 192 -10.88 -13.82 4.34
C GLN A 192 -11.52 -12.52 3.90
N PHE A 193 -12.24 -12.51 2.77
CA PHE A 193 -12.97 -11.35 2.29
C PHE A 193 -14.06 -10.92 3.28
N ASP A 194 -14.84 -11.86 3.82
CA ASP A 194 -15.85 -11.56 4.85
C ASP A 194 -15.21 -10.94 6.11
N ARG A 195 -14.07 -11.46 6.56
CA ARG A 195 -13.32 -10.90 7.69
C ARG A 195 -12.78 -9.50 7.39
N PHE A 196 -12.32 -9.26 6.16
CA PHE A 196 -11.89 -7.95 5.69
C PHE A 196 -13.04 -6.95 5.77
N ILE A 197 -14.21 -7.27 5.22
CA ILE A 197 -15.40 -6.41 5.27
C ILE A 197 -15.87 -6.16 6.71
N GLN A 198 -15.86 -7.18 7.58
CA GLN A 198 -16.15 -6.99 9.01
C GLN A 198 -15.19 -6.01 9.68
N LYS A 199 -13.90 -6.04 9.32
CA LYS A 199 -12.91 -5.10 9.86
C LYS A 199 -13.14 -3.68 9.36
N VAL A 200 -13.41 -3.49 8.06
CA VAL A 200 -13.81 -2.19 7.50
C VAL A 200 -15.04 -1.65 8.23
N ASN A 201 -16.06 -2.48 8.44
CA ASN A 201 -17.28 -2.08 9.13
C ASN A 201 -17.06 -1.66 10.59
N ARG A 202 -16.11 -2.28 11.28
CA ARG A 202 -15.80 -2.00 12.69
C ARG A 202 -14.84 -0.82 12.88
N ARG A 203 -13.80 -0.71 12.04
CA ARG A 203 -12.70 0.27 12.18
C ARG A 203 -12.91 1.53 11.34
N GLY A 204 -13.78 1.47 10.34
CA GLY A 204 -13.89 2.51 9.31
C GLY A 204 -12.92 2.29 8.15
N PHE A 205 -11.87 1.47 8.31
CA PHE A 205 -10.97 1.13 7.21
C PHE A 205 -10.27 -0.21 7.41
N ALA A 206 -9.81 -0.81 6.31
CA ALA A 206 -8.85 -1.91 6.32
C ALA A 206 -8.09 -1.99 4.98
N LEU A 207 -6.93 -2.64 5.02
CA LEU A 207 -6.13 -2.96 3.83
C LEU A 207 -6.01 -4.48 3.66
N ALA A 208 -6.40 -4.99 2.51
CA ALA A 208 -6.18 -6.36 2.11
C ALA A 208 -5.20 -6.45 0.92
N ILE A 209 -4.52 -7.58 0.83
CA ILE A 209 -3.67 -7.95 -0.30
C ILE A 209 -4.15 -9.30 -0.84
N ALA A 210 -4.19 -9.46 -2.15
CA ALA A 210 -4.35 -10.73 -2.85
C ALA A 210 -3.15 -10.92 -3.79
#